data_AF-A0A2V9EXP5-F1
#
_entry.id   AF-A0A2V9EXP5-F1
#
_cell.length_a   1.000
_cell.length_b   1.000
_cell.length_c   1.000
_cell.angle_alpha   90.00
_cell.angle_beta   90.00
_cell.angle_gamma   90.00
#
_symmetry.space_group_name_H-M   'P 1'
#
loop_
_entity.id
_entity.type
_entity.pdbx_description
1 polymer ?
#
loop_
_entity_poly.entity_id
_entity_poly.type
_entity_poly.pdbx_seq_one_letter_code
_entity_poly.pdbx_strand_id
1 'polypeptide(L)'
;MTKSYPDTLALSRRVLRVLIKLNLFMGALILALLIASLIAESWVMRALGARPAPGNSMLFMGMRLIMVIGICSVPIVHLILSRLLTIVETVSVGNPFVVANAVRLKTIAWAILGLELMHFTVGAIAAGVSTAAAPLNISSGLSLTRWLTVLLLFVLARVFEQGARMREDLEGTV
;
A
#
# COMPACT_ATOMS: atom_id res chain seq x y z
N MET A 1 19.23 12.62 -32.42
CA MET A 1 18.18 12.71 -31.40
C MET A 1 17.31 11.46 -31.46
N THR A 2 17.62 10.43 -30.68
CA THR A 2 16.90 9.15 -30.68
C THR A 2 15.97 9.08 -29.46
N LYS A 3 14.65 9.05 -29.70
CA LYS A 3 13.61 8.92 -28.67
C LYS A 3 13.64 7.51 -28.05
N SER A 4 14.27 7.34 -26.90
CA SER A 4 14.20 6.13 -26.05
C SER A 4 13.00 6.14 -25.08
N TYR A 5 11.79 6.40 -25.57
CA TYR A 5 10.54 6.33 -24.79
C TYR A 5 9.85 4.94 -24.71
N PRO A 6 10.07 3.96 -25.62
CA PRO A 6 9.37 2.67 -25.55
C PRO A 6 9.75 1.81 -24.34
N ASP A 7 11.02 1.88 -23.91
CA ASP A 7 11.61 0.88 -23.01
C ASP A 7 11.25 1.13 -21.53
N THR A 8 11.17 2.40 -21.12
CA THR A 8 10.87 2.78 -19.73
C THR A 8 9.41 2.49 -19.35
N LEU A 9 8.46 2.78 -20.23
CA LEU A 9 7.03 2.48 -19.99
C LEU A 9 6.75 0.97 -20.05
N ALA A 10 7.44 0.24 -20.93
CA ALA A 10 7.37 -1.22 -20.95
C ALA A 10 7.92 -1.82 -19.64
N LEU A 11 9.03 -1.30 -19.14
CA LEU A 11 9.60 -1.69 -17.86
C LEU A 11 8.64 -1.40 -16.70
N SER A 12 8.10 -0.18 -16.61
CA SER A 12 7.13 0.21 -15.57
C SER A 12 5.93 -0.72 -15.51
N ARG A 13 5.37 -1.12 -16.66
CA ARG A 13 4.25 -2.10 -16.71
C ARG A 13 4.66 -3.46 -16.18
N ARG A 14 5.84 -3.97 -16.56
CA ARG A 14 6.34 -5.26 -16.04
C ARG A 14 6.54 -5.21 -14.53
N VAL A 15 7.19 -4.15 -14.04
CA VAL A 15 7.42 -3.93 -12.61
C VAL A 15 6.09 -3.91 -11.85
N LEU A 16 5.10 -3.15 -12.31
CA LEU A 16 3.79 -3.07 -11.66
C LEU A 16 3.08 -4.44 -11.62
N ARG A 17 3.13 -5.22 -12.70
CA ARG A 17 2.55 -6.59 -12.70
C ARG A 17 3.26 -7.52 -11.72
N VAL A 18 4.59 -7.43 -11.63
CA VAL A 18 5.38 -8.20 -10.66
C VAL A 18 5.01 -7.78 -9.24
N LEU A 19 4.90 -6.48 -8.96
CA LEU A 19 4.49 -5.96 -7.65
C LEU A 19 3.08 -6.41 -7.27
N ILE A 20 2.14 -6.47 -8.23
CA ILE A 20 0.79 -6.98 -7.98
C ILE A 20 0.82 -8.45 -7.55
N LYS A 21 1.57 -9.29 -8.27
CA LYS A 21 1.74 -10.72 -7.93
C LYS A 21 2.44 -10.89 -6.58
N LEU A 22 3.48 -10.10 -6.33
CA LEU A 22 4.22 -10.12 -5.07
C LEU A 22 3.32 -9.71 -3.90
N ASN A 23 2.50 -8.67 -4.05
CA ASN A 23 1.54 -8.26 -3.03
C ASN A 23 0.56 -9.38 -2.66
N LEU A 24 0.02 -10.08 -3.68
CA LEU A 24 -0.86 -11.24 -3.44
C LEU A 24 -0.12 -12.40 -2.76
N PHE A 25 1.11 -12.67 -3.19
CA PHE A 25 1.95 -13.70 -2.58
C PHE A 25 2.26 -13.39 -1.10
N MET A 26 2.65 -12.15 -0.80
CA MET A 26 2.87 -11.70 0.58
C MET A 26 1.59 -11.80 1.41
N GLY A 27 0.44 -11.41 0.86
CA GLY A 27 -0.86 -11.58 1.52
C GLY A 27 -1.18 -13.04 1.85
N ALA A 28 -0.93 -13.96 0.91
CA ALA A 28 -1.10 -15.39 1.14
C ALA A 28 -0.14 -15.93 2.20
N LEU A 29 1.11 -15.46 2.23
CA LEU A 29 2.09 -15.83 3.24
C LEU A 29 1.68 -15.35 4.65
N ILE A 30 1.21 -14.10 4.78
CA ILE A 30 0.69 -13.57 6.04
C ILE A 30 -0.54 -14.35 6.50
N LEU A 31 -1.45 -14.70 5.58
CA LEU A 31 -2.62 -15.51 5.89
C LEU A 31 -2.23 -16.92 6.35
N ALA A 32 -1.29 -17.58 5.67
CA ALA A 32 -0.78 -18.88 6.07
C ALA A 32 -0.13 -18.82 7.47
N LEU A 33 0.63 -17.77 7.74
CA LEU A 33 1.23 -17.53 9.06
C LEU A 33 0.16 -17.29 10.13
N LEU A 34 -0.90 -16.55 9.82
CA LEU A 34 -2.03 -16.32 10.72
C LEU A 34 -2.71 -17.64 11.07
N ILE A 35 -3.01 -18.48 10.07
CA ILE A 35 -3.61 -19.82 10.28
C ILE A 35 -2.67 -20.70 11.11
N ALA A 36 -1.38 -20.74 10.77
CA ALA A 36 -0.38 -21.49 11.53
C ALA A 36 -0.31 -21.01 12.99
N SER A 37 -0.46 -19.71 13.24
CA SER A 37 -0.47 -19.15 14.59
C SER A 37 -1.66 -19.61 15.42
N LEU A 38 -2.79 -19.99 14.81
CA LEU A 38 -3.99 -20.48 15.49
C LEU A 38 -3.89 -21.97 15.84
N ILE A 39 -3.18 -22.75 15.03
CA ILE A 39 -3.06 -24.21 15.18
C ILE A 39 -1.82 -24.59 15.98
N ALA A 40 -0.68 -23.92 15.73
CA ALA A 40 0.64 -24.29 16.21
C ALA A 40 1.38 -23.09 16.82
N GLU A 41 0.73 -22.41 17.77
CA GLU A 41 1.21 -21.20 18.44
C GLU A 41 2.66 -21.31 18.96
N SER A 42 2.99 -22.41 19.64
CA SER A 42 4.32 -22.66 20.22
C SER A 42 5.42 -22.92 19.18
N TRP A 43 5.06 -23.36 17.97
CA TRP A 43 6.00 -23.54 16.86
C TRP A 43 6.28 -22.22 16.17
N VAL A 44 5.25 -21.44 15.87
CA VAL A 44 5.37 -20.13 15.20
C VAL A 44 6.23 -19.18 16.02
N MET A 45 6.09 -19.16 17.35
CA MET A 45 6.91 -18.29 18.20
C MET A 45 8.38 -18.65 18.20
N ARG A 46 8.69 -19.95 18.23
CA ARG A 46 10.09 -20.40 18.12
C ARG A 46 10.68 -20.01 16.77
N ALA A 47 9.90 -20.11 15.70
CA ALA A 47 10.31 -19.68 14.37
C ALA A 47 10.52 -18.16 14.28
N LEU A 48 9.67 -17.37 14.96
CA LEU A 48 9.78 -15.90 15.05
C LEU A 48 10.74 -15.40 16.13
N GLY A 49 11.44 -16.30 16.83
CA GLY A 49 12.43 -15.96 17.86
C GLY A 49 11.86 -15.49 19.19
N ALA A 50 10.54 -15.55 19.39
CA ALA A 50 9.91 -15.18 20.65
C ALA A 50 9.91 -16.38 21.61
N ARG A 51 10.55 -16.22 22.77
CA ARG A 51 10.58 -17.28 23.79
C ARG A 51 9.21 -17.39 24.47
N PRO A 52 8.63 -18.60 24.60
CA PRO A 52 7.38 -18.77 25.33
C PRO A 52 7.62 -18.49 26.82
N ALA A 53 7.22 -17.31 27.28
CA ALA A 53 7.14 -16.97 28.70
C ALA A 53 5.69 -17.15 29.19
N PRO A 54 5.46 -17.68 30.40
CA PRO A 54 4.13 -17.73 31.00
C PRO A 54 3.56 -16.31 31.12
N GLY A 55 2.39 -16.03 30.53
CA GLY A 55 1.73 -14.71 30.58
C GLY A 55 1.69 -13.91 29.25
N ASN A 56 2.17 -14.48 28.15
CA ASN A 56 2.32 -13.75 26.87
C ASN A 56 1.04 -13.64 26.00
N SER A 57 -0.16 -13.94 26.54
CA SER A 57 -1.44 -14.00 25.80
C SER A 57 -1.76 -12.71 25.04
N MET A 58 -1.43 -11.56 25.62
CA MET A 58 -1.64 -10.26 25.02
C MET A 58 -0.73 -10.02 23.80
N LEU A 59 0.53 -10.49 23.85
CA LEU A 59 1.50 -10.46 22.76
C LEU A 59 1.04 -11.29 21.56
N PHE A 60 0.46 -12.47 21.82
CA PHE A 60 -0.15 -13.29 20.78
C PHE A 60 -1.34 -12.61 20.12
N MET A 61 -2.23 -12.02 20.92
CA MET A 61 -3.38 -11.29 20.40
C MET A 61 -2.94 -10.09 19.54
N GLY A 62 -1.97 -9.30 20.01
CA GLY A 62 -1.43 -8.16 19.27
C GLY A 62 -0.82 -8.56 17.93
N MET A 63 0.00 -9.63 17.91
CA MET A 63 0.59 -10.14 16.67
C MET A 63 -0.48 -10.59 15.67
N ARG A 64 -1.52 -11.30 16.11
CA ARG A 64 -2.65 -11.73 15.26
C ARG A 64 -3.42 -10.53 14.72
N LEU A 65 -3.68 -9.51 15.53
CA LEU A 65 -4.33 -8.28 15.08
C LEU A 65 -3.50 -7.55 14.02
N ILE A 66 -2.18 -7.45 14.21
CA ILE A 66 -1.27 -6.85 13.22
C ILE A 66 -1.28 -7.66 11.91
N MET A 67 -1.27 -8.99 11.98
CA MET A 67 -1.40 -9.85 10.79
C MET A 67 -2.73 -9.64 10.06
N VAL A 68 -3.85 -9.51 10.79
CA VAL A 68 -5.16 -9.20 10.20
C VAL A 68 -5.15 -7.85 9.49
N ILE A 69 -4.57 -6.82 10.11
CA ILE A 69 -4.41 -5.50 9.45
C ILE A 69 -3.55 -5.64 8.19
N GLY A 70 -2.46 -6.42 8.26
CA GLY A 70 -1.61 -6.75 7.12
C GLY A 70 -2.41 -7.36 5.97
N ILE A 71 -3.26 -8.36 6.24
CA ILE A 71 -4.14 -8.98 5.24
C ILE A 71 -5.14 -7.97 4.67
N CYS A 72 -5.77 -7.16 5.53
CA CYS A 72 -6.69 -6.10 5.10
C CYS A 72 -6.02 -5.04 4.21
N SER A 73 -4.71 -4.83 4.34
CA SER A 73 -3.95 -3.89 3.48
C SER A 73 -3.73 -4.42 2.06
N VAL A 74 -3.71 -5.75 1.86
CA VAL A 74 -3.47 -6.40 0.56
C VAL A 74 -4.43 -5.92 -0.53
N PRO A 75 -5.77 -5.91 -0.35
CA PRO A 75 -6.68 -5.40 -1.37
C PRO A 75 -6.49 -3.90 -1.65
N ILE A 76 -6.10 -3.11 -0.64
CA ILE A 76 -5.86 -1.67 -0.80
C ILE A 76 -4.62 -1.43 -1.66
N VAL A 77 -3.51 -2.13 -1.37
CA VAL A 77 -2.28 -2.08 -2.17
C VAL A 77 -2.52 -2.60 -3.58
N HIS A 78 -3.29 -3.69 -3.72
CA HIS A 78 -3.67 -4.23 -5.02
C HIS A 78 -4.44 -3.19 -5.84
N LEU A 79 -5.39 -2.48 -5.23
CA LEU A 79 -6.12 -1.39 -5.87
C LEU A 79 -5.16 -0.30 -6.34
N ILE A 80 -4.24 0.17 -5.49
CA ILE A 80 -3.27 1.22 -5.84
C ILE A 80 -2.45 0.82 -7.07
N LEU A 81 -1.85 -0.37 -7.03
CA LEU A 81 -0.98 -0.86 -8.11
C LEU A 81 -1.75 -1.06 -9.43
N SER A 82 -2.97 -1.61 -9.36
CA SER A 82 -3.82 -1.81 -10.54
C SER A 82 -4.25 -0.49 -11.17
N ARG A 83 -4.59 0.52 -10.35
CA ARG A 83 -4.95 1.86 -10.85
C ARG A 83 -3.74 2.57 -11.48
N LEU A 84 -2.57 2.45 -10.87
CA LEU A 84 -1.32 2.98 -11.40
C LEU A 84 -0.95 2.30 -12.73
N LEU A 85 -1.12 0.98 -12.83
CA LEU A 85 -0.89 0.24 -14.07
C LEU A 85 -1.74 0.78 -15.22
N THR A 86 -3.03 1.03 -14.99
CA THR A 86 -3.88 1.59 -16.06
C THR A 86 -3.51 3.03 -16.40
N ILE A 87 -3.05 3.85 -15.44
CA ILE A 87 -2.51 5.17 -15.74
C ILE A 87 -1.29 5.03 -16.67
N VAL A 88 -0.37 4.11 -16.38
CA VAL A 88 0.80 3.86 -17.24
C VAL A 88 0.36 3.37 -18.64
N GLU A 89 -0.67 2.54 -18.73
CA GLU A 89 -1.21 2.07 -20.02
C GLU A 89 -1.79 3.22 -20.85
N THR A 90 -2.61 4.09 -20.25
CA THR A 90 -3.17 5.28 -20.94
C THR A 90 -2.09 6.28 -21.38
N VAL A 91 -1.06 6.48 -20.56
CA VAL A 91 0.11 7.30 -20.94
C VAL A 91 0.88 6.68 -22.11
N SER A 92 0.99 5.35 -22.15
CA SER A 92 1.72 4.65 -23.22
C SER A 92 1.06 4.77 -24.60
N VAL A 93 -0.24 5.03 -24.64
CA VAL A 93 -0.99 5.30 -25.89
C VAL A 93 -1.17 6.81 -26.16
N GLY A 94 -0.43 7.66 -25.45
CA GLY A 94 -0.40 9.12 -25.69
C GLY A 94 -1.55 9.91 -25.06
N ASN A 95 -2.33 9.31 -24.16
CA ASN A 95 -3.49 9.95 -23.53
C ASN A 95 -3.32 10.12 -22.00
N PRO A 96 -2.36 10.95 -21.53
CA PRO A 96 -2.08 11.13 -20.11
C PRO A 96 -3.20 11.86 -19.36
N PHE A 97 -3.76 12.92 -19.97
CA PHE A 97 -4.78 13.80 -19.37
C PHE A 97 -6.17 13.40 -19.83
N VAL A 98 -6.68 12.32 -19.24
CA VAL A 98 -8.09 11.93 -19.35
C VAL A 98 -8.74 12.04 -17.97
N VAL A 99 -9.99 12.47 -17.91
CA VAL A 99 -10.74 12.63 -16.64
C VAL A 99 -10.68 11.35 -15.80
N ALA A 100 -10.70 10.17 -16.45
CA ALA A 100 -10.55 8.88 -15.80
C ALA A 100 -9.24 8.75 -14.99
N ASN A 101 -8.13 9.32 -15.45
CA ASN A 101 -6.84 9.25 -14.75
C ASN A 101 -6.82 10.14 -13.51
N ALA A 102 -7.47 11.30 -13.55
CA ALA A 102 -7.64 12.15 -12.38
C ALA A 102 -8.42 11.43 -11.27
N VAL A 103 -9.50 10.72 -11.63
CA VAL A 103 -10.27 9.88 -10.70
C VAL A 103 -9.40 8.76 -10.13
N ARG A 104 -8.62 8.05 -10.96
CA ARG A 104 -7.70 7.00 -10.52
C ARG A 104 -6.67 7.54 -9.52
N LEU A 105 -6.04 8.69 -9.79
CA LEU A 105 -5.09 9.33 -8.87
C LEU A 105 -5.75 9.71 -7.54
N LYS A 106 -6.96 10.27 -7.58
CA LYS A 106 -7.72 10.59 -6.36
C LYS A 106 -8.02 9.33 -5.54
N THR A 107 -8.39 8.22 -6.20
CA THR A 107 -8.59 6.94 -5.49
C THR A 107 -7.30 6.44 -4.86
N ILE A 108 -6.15 6.54 -5.55
CA ILE A 108 -4.84 6.19 -5.01
C ILE A 108 -4.50 7.06 -3.77
N ALA A 109 -4.77 8.37 -3.82
CA ALA A 109 -4.55 9.27 -2.70
C ALA A 109 -5.33 8.85 -1.45
N TRP A 110 -6.62 8.55 -1.60
CA TRP A 110 -7.47 8.03 -0.51
C TRP A 110 -6.99 6.67 0.01
N ALA A 111 -6.57 5.77 -0.89
CA ALA A 111 -6.07 4.46 -0.52
C ALA A 111 -4.77 4.56 0.30
N ILE A 112 -3.83 5.43 -0.09
CA ILE A 112 -2.58 5.66 0.65
C ILE A 112 -2.86 6.33 2.00
N LEU A 113 -3.80 7.27 2.08
CA LEU A 113 -4.25 7.83 3.36
C LEU A 113 -4.81 6.74 4.29
N GLY A 114 -5.60 5.82 3.75
CA GLY A 114 -6.11 4.66 4.50
C GLY A 114 -4.99 3.75 5.02
N LEU A 115 -3.97 3.47 4.20
CA LEU A 115 -2.80 2.70 4.63
C LEU A 115 -2.00 3.41 5.73
N GLU A 116 -1.88 4.74 5.65
CA GLU A 116 -1.20 5.53 6.69
C GLU A 116 -1.97 5.47 8.01
N LEU A 117 -3.31 5.51 7.98
CA LEU A 117 -4.13 5.30 9.17
C LEU A 117 -3.97 3.89 9.74
N MET A 118 -3.93 2.86 8.89
CA MET A 118 -3.65 1.48 9.32
C MET A 118 -2.25 1.33 9.95
N HIS A 119 -1.26 2.10 9.48
CA HIS A 119 0.06 2.11 10.09
C HIS A 119 0.02 2.66 11.53
N PHE A 120 -0.77 3.69 11.80
CA PHE A 120 -0.98 4.18 13.17
C PHE A 120 -1.69 3.16 14.05
N THR A 121 -2.69 2.43 13.53
CA THR A 121 -3.38 1.39 14.32
C THR A 121 -2.45 0.23 14.66
N VAL A 122 -1.59 -0.20 13.73
CA VAL A 122 -0.51 -1.17 14.00
C VAL A 122 0.42 -0.68 15.11
N GLY A 123 0.83 0.58 15.04
CA GLY A 123 1.63 1.24 16.07
C GLY A 123 1.00 1.22 17.46
N ALA A 124 -0.28 1.59 17.55
CA ALA A 124 -1.03 1.60 18.79
C ALA A 124 -1.17 0.20 19.40
N ILE A 125 -1.43 -0.81 18.56
CA ILE A 125 -1.48 -2.21 18.99
C ILE A 125 -0.11 -2.65 19.50
N ALA A 126 0.96 -2.36 18.75
CA ALA A 126 2.32 -2.71 19.13
C ALA A 126 2.71 -2.08 20.48
N ALA A 127 2.41 -0.79 20.67
CA ALA A 127 2.67 -0.07 21.91
C ALA A 127 1.87 -0.62 23.09
N GLY A 128 0.58 -0.91 22.91
CA GLY A 128 -0.28 -1.44 23.97
C GLY A 128 0.04 -2.87 24.39
N VAL A 129 0.76 -3.61 23.55
CA VAL A 129 1.08 -5.01 23.74
C VAL A 129 2.57 -5.23 24.07
N SER A 130 3.41 -4.22 23.83
CA SER A 130 4.84 -4.23 24.14
C SER A 130 5.08 -4.43 25.65
N THR A 131 6.06 -5.27 25.99
CA THR A 131 6.47 -5.50 27.38
C THR A 131 7.98 -5.35 27.53
N ALA A 132 8.46 -5.14 28.76
CA ALA A 132 9.90 -5.06 29.03
C ALA A 132 10.67 -6.34 28.63
N ALA A 133 10.01 -7.50 28.61
CA ALA A 133 10.59 -8.78 28.21
C ALA A 133 10.58 -9.01 26.68
N ALA A 134 9.70 -8.32 25.94
CA ALA A 134 9.57 -8.40 24.49
C ALA A 134 9.21 -7.02 23.92
N PRO A 135 10.19 -6.11 23.80
CA PRO A 135 9.93 -4.76 23.31
C PRO A 135 9.59 -4.78 21.82
N LEU A 136 8.41 -4.27 21.47
CA LEU A 136 7.99 -4.07 20.08
C LEU A 136 8.29 -2.64 19.65
N ASN A 137 9.44 -2.44 19.00
CA ASN A 137 9.85 -1.13 18.49
C ASN A 137 9.28 -0.89 17.08
N ILE A 138 7.97 -0.66 16.99
CA ILE A 138 7.33 -0.20 15.75
C ILE A 138 7.23 1.33 15.80
N SER A 139 7.99 2.02 14.96
CA SER A 139 8.04 3.48 14.89
C SER A 139 6.78 4.04 14.23
N SER A 140 5.70 4.17 15.00
CA SER A 140 4.43 4.75 14.54
C SER A 140 4.38 6.28 14.63
N GLY A 141 5.53 6.94 14.54
CA GLY A 141 5.61 8.40 14.60
C GLY A 141 4.97 9.07 13.37
N LEU A 142 4.44 10.28 13.58
CA LEU A 142 4.00 11.15 12.49
C LEU A 142 5.21 11.50 11.61
N SER A 143 5.17 11.07 10.35
CA SER A 143 6.21 11.40 9.37
C SER A 143 5.71 12.46 8.40
N LEU A 144 6.27 13.67 8.50
CA LEU A 144 5.91 14.78 7.60
C LEU A 144 6.04 14.38 6.12
N THR A 145 7.07 13.59 5.77
CA THR A 145 7.29 13.11 4.40
C THR A 145 6.13 12.23 3.88
N ARG A 146 5.61 11.32 4.71
CA ARG A 146 4.49 10.44 4.32
C ARG A 146 3.19 11.23 4.15
N TRP A 147 2.91 12.15 5.08
CA TRP A 147 1.75 13.04 4.99
C TRP A 147 1.83 14.00 3.81
N LEU A 148 3.01 14.57 3.54
CA LEU A 148 3.26 15.39 2.37
C LEU A 148 3.02 14.60 1.08
N THR A 149 3.42 13.33 1.03
CA THR A 149 3.15 12.45 -0.13
C THR A 149 1.65 12.30 -0.39
N VAL A 150 0.85 12.09 0.65
CA VAL A 150 -0.62 12.01 0.54
C VAL A 150 -1.19 13.33 0.00
N LEU A 151 -0.78 14.47 0.56
CA LEU A 151 -1.24 15.79 0.12
C LEU A 151 -0.85 16.06 -1.34
N LEU A 152 0.39 15.74 -1.73
CA LEU A 152 0.88 15.89 -3.09
C LEU A 152 0.08 15.04 -4.08
N LEU A 153 -0.32 13.82 -3.70
CA LEU A 153 -1.18 12.99 -4.55
C LEU A 153 -2.57 13.61 -4.77
N PHE A 154 -3.16 14.22 -3.75
CA PHE A 154 -4.42 14.96 -3.92
C PHE A 154 -4.25 16.18 -4.83
N VAL A 155 -3.17 16.94 -4.64
CA VAL A 155 -2.85 18.08 -5.52
C VAL A 155 -2.65 17.61 -6.95
N LEU A 156 -1.88 16.55 -7.17
CA LEU A 156 -1.64 15.98 -8.50
C LEU A 156 -2.95 15.52 -9.15
N ALA A 157 -3.84 14.87 -8.39
CA ALA A 157 -5.15 14.48 -8.89
C ALA A 157 -5.98 15.69 -9.36
N ARG A 158 -5.93 16.81 -8.64
CA ARG A 158 -6.60 18.07 -9.05
C ARG A 158 -5.99 18.69 -10.29
N VAL A 159 -4.66 18.72 -10.40
CA VAL A 159 -3.96 19.22 -11.59
C VAL A 159 -4.32 18.39 -12.82
N PHE A 160 -4.40 17.07 -12.68
CA PHE A 160 -4.84 16.18 -13.77
C PHE A 160 -6.31 16.40 -14.15
N GLU A 161 -7.19 16.63 -13.17
CA GLU A 161 -8.60 16.97 -13.41
C GLU A 161 -8.73 18.25 -14.22
N GLN A 162 -7.98 19.30 -13.84
CA GLN A 162 -7.99 20.57 -14.53
C GLN A 162 -7.35 20.48 -15.92
N GLY A 163 -6.24 19.76 -16.07
CA GLY A 163 -5.60 19.53 -17.36
C GLY A 163 -6.49 18.76 -18.34
N ALA A 164 -7.30 17.82 -17.85
CA ALA A 164 -8.28 17.11 -18.67
C ALA A 164 -9.40 18.03 -19.17
N ARG A 165 -9.92 18.93 -18.33
CA ARG A 165 -10.93 19.92 -18.74
C ARG A 165 -10.41 20.88 -19.79
N MET A 166 -9.20 21.40 -19.59
CA MET A 166 -8.56 22.29 -20.57
C MET A 166 -8.36 21.63 -21.93
N ARG A 167 -8.10 20.32 -21.96
CA ARG A 167 -8.01 19.55 -23.21
C ARG A 167 -9.35 19.43 -23.90
N GLU A 168 -10.42 19.12 -23.17
CA GLU A 168 -11.79 19.04 -23.71
C GLU A 168 -12.23 20.39 -24.31
N ASP A 169 -11.94 21.50 -23.62
CA ASP A 169 -12.25 22.85 -24.12
C ASP A 169 -11.54 23.16 -25.44
N LEU A 170 -10.27 22.74 -25.58
CA LEU A 170 -9.49 22.94 -26.81
C LEU A 170 -9.99 22.07 -27.97
N GLU A 171 -10.33 20.81 -27.71
CA GLU A 171 -10.89 19.90 -28.72
C GLU A 171 -12.29 20.36 -29.21
N GLY A 172 -13.06 21.08 -28.38
CA GLY A 172 -14.36 21.64 -28.74
C GLY A 172 -14.34 22.97 -29.52
N THR A 173 -13.15 23.54 -29.76
CA THR A 173 -12.99 24.82 -30.49
C THR A 173 -12.55 24.66 -31.95
N VAL A 174 -12.37 23.42 -32.43
CA VAL A 174 -11.90 23.09 -33.80
C VAL A 174 -13.06 22.60 -34.67
#